data_AF-A0A4Q5QJJ8-F1
#
_entry.id   AF-A0A4Q5QJJ8-F1
#
_cell.length_a   1.000
_cell.length_b   1.000
_cell.length_c   1.000
_cell.angle_alpha   90.00
_cell.angle_beta   90.00
_cell.angle_gamma   90.00
#
_symmetry.space_group_name_H-M   'P 1'
#
loop_
_entity.id
_entity.type
_entity.pdbx_description
1 polymer ?
#
loop_
_entity_poly.entity_id
_entity_poly.type
_entity_poly.pdbx_seq_one_letter_code
_entity_poly.pdbx_strand_id
1 'polypeptide(L)' 'MNLLIRTAQKSDCPRLLELIAELALFEKAPEEVTVTLAEFEDAGFGNAPVWKAFVAEVDGFI' A
#
# COMPACT_ATOMS: atom_id res chain seq x y z
N MET A 1 -14.11 -18.27 2.11
CA MET A 1 -12.97 -17.53 1.54
C MET A 1 -13.45 -16.83 0.28
N ASN A 2 -13.86 -15.57 0.43
CA ASN A 2 -14.20 -14.73 -0.71
C ASN A 2 -13.02 -13.79 -0.95
N LEU A 3 -12.33 -13.97 -2.08
CA LEU A 3 -11.22 -13.13 -2.49
C LEU A 3 -11.75 -12.08 -3.46
N LEU A 4 -11.65 -10.81 -3.07
CA LEU A 4 -11.98 -9.68 -3.93
C LEU A 4 -10.70 -8.99 -4.37
N ILE A 5 -10.41 -8.99 -5.68
CA ILE A 5 -9.37 -8.13 -6.24
C ILE A 5 -10.03 -6.81 -6.67
N ARG A 6 -9.55 -5.69 -6.13
CA ARG A 6 -10.05 -4.35 -6.49
C ARG A 6 -8.91 -3.34 -6.56
N THR A 7 -9.17 -2.18 -7.16
CA THR A 7 -8.25 -1.05 -7.08
C THR A 7 -8.20 -0.53 -5.64
N ALA A 8 -7.00 -0.15 -5.20
CA ALA A 8 -6.79 0.46 -3.90
C ALA A 8 -7.55 1.80 -3.78
N GLN A 9 -8.07 2.06 -2.60
CA GLN A 9 -8.63 3.33 -2.17
C GLN A 9 -7.65 4.03 -1.23
N LYS A 10 -7.78 5.35 -1.08
CA LYS A 10 -6.90 6.14 -0.20
C LYS A 10 -6.89 5.60 1.24
N SER A 11 -8.01 5.07 1.73
CA SER A 11 -8.12 4.45 3.06
C SER A 11 -7.27 3.18 3.22
N ASP A 12 -6.85 2.56 2.13
CA ASP A 12 -5.99 1.36 2.17
C ASP A 12 -4.51 1.73 2.37
N CYS A 13 -4.12 3.00 2.22
CA CYS A 13 -2.72 3.45 2.28
C CYS A 13 -1.97 3.01 3.55
N PRO A 14 -2.53 3.09 4.77
CA PRO A 14 -1.84 2.60 5.97
C PRO A 14 -1.49 1.11 5.88
N ARG A 15 -2.43 0.27 5.41
CA ARG A 15 -2.20 -1.17 5.28
C ARG A 15 -1.26 -1.50 4.13
N LEU A 16 -1.34 -0.77 3.02
CA LEU A 16 -0.40 -0.90 1.90
C LEU A 16 1.03 -0.59 2.33
N LEU A 17 1.24 0.49 3.10
CA LEU A 17 2.57 0.88 3.56
C LEU A 17 3.15 -0.15 4.55
N GLU A 18 2.31 -0.73 5.41
CA GLU A 18 2.69 -1.85 6.29
C GLU A 18 3.16 -3.07 5.48
N LEU A 19 2.39 -3.48 4.46
CA LEU A 19 2.76 -4.60 3.58
C LEU A 19 4.07 -4.34 2.80
N ILE A 20 4.29 -3.10 2.37
CA ILE A 20 5.55 -2.69 1.72
C ILE A 20 6.72 -2.78 2.71
N ALA A 21 6.53 -2.38 3.96
CA ALA A 21 7.55 -2.51 5.00
C ALA A 21 7.84 -3.98 5.36
N GLU A 22 6.81 -4.84 5.44
CA GLU A 22 6.95 -6.29 5.61
C GLU A 22 7.75 -6.91 4.44
N LEU A 23 7.48 -6.49 3.20
CA LEU A 23 8.22 -6.92 2.02
C LEU A 23 9.69 -6.48 2.08
N ALA A 24 9.95 -5.21 2.40
CA ALA A 24 11.31 -4.69 2.50
C ALA A 24 12.11 -5.41 3.61
N LEU A 25 11.47 -5.76 4.72
CA LEU A 25 12.08 -6.59 5.76
C LEU A 25 12.45 -7.98 5.23
N PHE A 26 11.54 -8.64 4.49
CA PHE A 26 11.80 -9.93 3.85
C PHE A 26 12.97 -9.86 2.85
N GLU A 27 13.06 -8.77 2.10
CA GLU A 27 14.15 -8.49 1.14
C GLU A 27 15.46 -8.05 1.79
N LYS A 28 15.49 -7.93 3.13
CA LYS A 28 16.65 -7.47 3.93
C LYS A 28 17.07 -6.03 3.60
N ALA A 29 16.09 -5.18 3.28
CA ALA A 29 16.29 -3.76 3.01
C ALA A 29 15.21 -2.86 3.67
N PRO A 30 14.84 -3.06 4.96
CA PRO A 30 13.79 -2.26 5.62
C PRO A 30 14.10 -0.76 5.66
N GLU A 31 15.36 -0.37 5.65
CA GLU A 31 15.82 1.02 5.66
C GLU A 31 15.52 1.78 4.37
N GLU A 32 15.24 1.08 3.27
CA GLU A 32 14.89 1.69 1.98
C GLU A 32 13.44 2.19 1.95
N VAL A 33 12.61 1.80 2.93
CA VAL A 33 11.26 2.33 3.12
C VAL A 33 11.34 3.68 3.84
N THR A 34 11.72 4.70 3.07
CA THR A 34 11.94 6.07 3.56
C THR A 34 10.70 6.95 3.45
N VAL A 35 9.69 6.52 2.69
CA VAL A 35 8.47 7.30 2.42
C VAL A 35 7.57 7.39 3.66
N THR A 36 7.07 8.58 3.94
CA THR A 36 6.05 8.77 4.99
C THR A 36 4.66 8.44 4.46
N LEU A 37 3.70 8.14 5.35
CA LEU A 37 2.31 7.88 4.95
C LEU A 37 1.69 9.05 4.16
N ALA A 38 1.99 10.30 4.55
CA ALA A 38 1.47 11.48 3.88
C ALA A 38 2.00 11.63 2.44
N GLU A 39 3.30 11.41 2.24
CA GLU A 39 3.92 11.42 0.91
C GLU A 39 3.38 10.27 0.04
N PHE A 40 3.21 9.08 0.64
CA PHE A 40 2.68 7.92 -0.05
C PHE A 40 1.24 8.15 -0.52
N GLU A 41 0.38 8.69 0.34
CA GLU A 41 -1.00 9.07 0.00
C GLU A 41 -1.05 10.13 -1.10
N ASP A 42 -0.23 11.18 -1.03
CA ASP A 42 -0.20 12.24 -2.04
C ASP A 42 0.29 11.72 -3.40
N ALA A 43 1.33 10.87 -3.41
CA ALA A 43 1.85 10.26 -4.62
C ALA A 43 0.86 9.31 -5.31
N GLY A 44 -0.10 8.72 -4.59
CA GLY A 44 -1.08 7.78 -5.14
C GLY A 44 -2.46 8.39 -5.41
N PHE A 45 -2.86 9.38 -4.61
CA PHE A 45 -4.23 9.91 -4.58
C PHE A 45 -4.29 11.44 -4.54
N GLY A 46 -3.15 12.13 -4.57
CA GLY A 46 -3.06 13.59 -4.66
C GLY A 46 -3.40 14.11 -6.05
N ASN A 47 -3.06 15.38 -6.31
CA ASN A 47 -3.45 16.07 -7.55
C ASN A 47 -2.74 15.52 -8.82
N ALA A 48 -1.60 14.86 -8.66
CA ALA A 48 -0.82 14.30 -9.76
C ALA A 48 -0.30 12.90 -9.38
N PRO A 49 -1.19 11.88 -9.37
CA PRO A 49 -0.84 10.55 -8.89
C PRO A 49 0.17 9.87 -9.85
N VAL A 50 1.23 9.31 -9.27
CA VAL A 50 2.33 8.66 -10.00
C VAL A 50 2.30 7.13 -9.89
N TRP A 51 1.47 6.58 -9.01
CA TRP A 51 1.29 5.13 -8.86
C TRP A 51 -0.18 4.75 -8.70
N LYS A 52 -0.45 3.45 -8.91
CA LYS A 52 -1.74 2.79 -8.64
C LYS A 52 -1.48 1.41 -8.05
N ALA A 53 -2.41 0.90 -7.25
CA ALA A 53 -2.30 -0.43 -6.67
C ALA A 53 -3.59 -1.23 -6.84
N PHE A 54 -3.44 -2.55 -6.85
CA PHE A 54 -4.52 -3.50 -6.64
C PHE A 54 -4.37 -4.11 -5.25
N VAL A 55 -5.50 -4.36 -4.60
CA VAL A 55 -5.56 -5.03 -3.30
C VAL A 55 -6.31 -6.33 -3.44
N ALA A 56 -5.82 -7.33 -2.71
CA ALA A 56 -6.48 -8.61 -2.54
C ALA A 56 -7.15 -8.60 -1.16
N GLU A 57 -8.47 -8.43 -1.14
CA GLU A 57 -9.23 -8.38 0.10
C GLU A 57 -9.87 -9.74 0.40
N VAL A 58 -9.64 -10.25 1.61
CA VAL A 58 -10.23 -11.48 2.14
C VAL A 58 -10.91 -11.15 3.46
N ASP A 59 -12.23 -11.38 3.51
CA ASP A 59 -13.05 -11.17 4.70
C ASP A 59 -12.89 -9.76 5.34
N GLY A 60 -12.70 -8.74 4.50
CA GLY A 60 -12.53 -7.33 4.90
C GLY A 60 -11.09 -6.92 5.20
N PHE A 61 -10.12 -7.83 5.05
CA PHE A 61 -8.70 -7.58 5.29
C PHE A 61 -7.90 -7.64 3.99
N ILE A 62 -6.99 -6.68 3.84
CA ILE A 62 -5.96 -6.65 2.78
C ILE A 62 -4.62 -7.07 3.40
#